data_AF-A0A4Q0MMI4-F1
#
_entry.id   AF-A0A4Q0MMI4-F1
#
_cell.length_a   1.000
_cell.length_b   1.000
_cell.length_c   1.000
_cell.angle_alpha   90.00
_cell.angle_beta   90.00
_cell.angle_gamma   90.00
#
_symmetry.space_group_name_H-M   'P 1'
#
loop_
_entity.id
_entity.type
_entity.pdbx_description
1 polymer ?
#
loop_
_entity_poly.entity_id
_entity_poly.type
_entity_poly.pdbx_seq_one_letter_code
_entity_poly.pdbx_strand_id
1 'polypeptide(L)'
;MAHEATSDLHHKALHWLGRGAETLHEGERRVLESARNRRVVARPPDHARDADLGARLADRVAEFGGSWTFILLFCAVLFLWTGANVWLLTRPFDPYPFIFLNLLLSMLAALQAPVIMMSQNRQAAKDRENAALDYEVNLKAEIEIMALHEKLDRMRDEHLAGLIAKQQEQIDLLTRALDTHLECKGS
;
A
#
# COMPACT_ATOMS: atom_id res chain seq x y z
N MET A 1 28.54 -22.26 -8.33
CA MET A 1 28.22 -21.07 -7.50
C MET A 1 26.76 -20.64 -7.56
N ALA A 2 25.98 -20.92 -8.62
CA ALA A 2 24.53 -20.64 -8.65
C ALA A 2 23.67 -21.66 -7.86
N HIS A 3 24.17 -22.89 -7.66
CA HIS A 3 23.42 -23.99 -7.03
C HIS A 3 23.34 -23.92 -5.49
N GLU A 4 24.30 -23.27 -4.84
CA GLU A 4 24.35 -23.08 -3.37
C GLU A 4 23.33 -22.03 -2.90
N ALA A 5 23.19 -20.93 -3.65
CA ALA A 5 22.29 -19.83 -3.32
C ALA A 5 20.80 -20.22 -3.42
N THR A 6 20.45 -21.14 -4.31
CA THR A 6 19.08 -21.69 -4.42
C THR A 6 18.70 -22.58 -3.24
N SER A 7 19.66 -23.30 -2.65
CA SER A 7 19.41 -24.20 -1.52
C SER A 7 19.13 -23.43 -0.22
N ASP A 8 19.87 -22.33 0.01
CA ASP A 8 19.71 -21.48 1.20
C ASP A 8 18.36 -20.72 1.20
N LEU A 9 17.91 -20.30 0.01
CA LEU A 9 16.61 -19.65 -0.19
C LEU A 9 15.44 -20.63 0.00
N HIS A 10 15.58 -21.86 -0.48
CA HIS A 10 14.58 -22.92 -0.27
C HIS A 10 14.47 -23.28 1.22
N HIS A 11 15.60 -23.43 1.90
CA HIS A 11 15.65 -23.74 3.32
C HIS A 11 15.04 -22.61 4.17
N LYS A 12 15.29 -21.35 3.82
CA LYS A 12 14.70 -20.21 4.53
C LYS A 12 13.21 -20.06 4.23
N ALA A 13 12.75 -20.25 2.99
CA ALA A 13 11.33 -20.22 2.67
C ALA A 13 10.55 -21.32 3.43
N LEU A 14 11.09 -22.53 3.50
CA LEU A 14 10.50 -23.64 4.26
C LEU A 14 10.48 -23.37 5.78
N HIS A 15 11.53 -22.77 6.32
CA HIS A 15 11.64 -22.47 7.75
C HIS A 15 10.72 -21.31 8.19
N TRP A 16 10.53 -20.30 7.34
CA TRP A 16 9.74 -19.10 7.69
C TRP A 16 8.27 -19.15 7.28
N LEU A 17 7.91 -19.85 6.19
CA LEU A 17 6.53 -19.92 5.69
C LEU A 17 5.82 -21.26 5.98
N GLY A 18 6.53 -22.30 6.43
CA GLY A 18 5.92 -23.59 6.76
C GLY A 18 5.21 -24.31 5.60
N ARG A 19 5.48 -23.93 4.34
CA ARG A 19 4.96 -24.60 3.14
C ARG A 19 6.05 -24.83 2.10
N GLY A 20 5.99 -26.00 1.45
CA GLY A 20 6.89 -26.41 0.37
C GLY A 20 6.73 -25.55 -0.87
N ALA A 21 7.86 -25.26 -1.52
CA ALA A 21 7.94 -24.37 -2.68
C ALA A 21 7.14 -24.87 -3.90
N GLU A 22 6.70 -26.12 -3.86
CA GLU A 22 5.81 -26.73 -4.86
C GLU A 22 4.38 -26.16 -4.87
N THR A 23 3.98 -25.33 -3.88
CA THR A 23 2.63 -24.73 -3.80
C THR A 23 2.59 -23.22 -4.02
N LEU A 24 3.72 -22.60 -4.35
CA LEU A 24 3.83 -21.15 -4.47
C LEU A 24 3.12 -20.65 -5.73
N HIS A 25 2.10 -19.81 -5.54
CA HIS A 25 1.39 -19.17 -6.64
C HIS A 25 2.30 -18.13 -7.30
N GLU A 26 2.06 -17.83 -8.58
CA GLU A 26 2.93 -17.01 -9.46
C GLU A 26 3.29 -15.63 -8.87
N GLY A 27 2.46 -15.12 -7.95
CA GLY A 27 2.71 -13.91 -7.16
C GLY A 27 3.80 -14.03 -6.09
N GLU A 28 3.88 -15.14 -5.35
CA GLU A 28 4.84 -15.31 -4.24
C GLU A 28 6.27 -15.50 -4.74
N ARG A 29 6.41 -16.20 -5.88
CA ARG A 29 7.68 -16.34 -6.60
C ARG A 29 8.25 -14.99 -7.05
N ARG A 30 7.35 -14.04 -7.32
CA ARG A 30 7.66 -12.69 -7.79
C ARG A 30 8.11 -11.77 -6.65
N VAL A 31 7.53 -11.93 -5.46
CA VAL A 31 7.95 -11.24 -4.21
C VAL A 31 9.34 -11.72 -3.78
N LEU A 32 9.64 -13.02 -3.94
CA LEU A 32 10.96 -13.56 -3.67
C LEU A 32 12.03 -13.05 -4.66
N GLU A 33 11.67 -12.83 -5.94
CA GLU A 33 12.57 -12.23 -6.93
C GLU A 33 12.72 -10.71 -6.78
N SER A 34 11.69 -9.98 -6.34
CA SER A 34 11.79 -8.55 -6.00
C SER A 34 12.58 -8.32 -4.70
N ALA A 35 12.65 -9.29 -3.80
CA ALA A 35 13.56 -9.24 -2.66
C ALA A 35 15.05 -9.38 -3.07
N ARG A 36 15.35 -10.10 -4.16
CA ARG A 36 16.72 -10.29 -4.69
C ARG A 36 17.24 -9.06 -5.44
N ASN A 37 16.36 -8.29 -6.08
CA ASN A 37 16.71 -7.07 -6.78
C ASN A 37 16.03 -5.91 -6.05
N ARG A 38 16.80 -5.07 -5.37
CA ARG A 38 16.43 -3.80 -4.73
C ARG A 38 15.83 -2.77 -5.70
N ARG A 39 14.88 -3.19 -6.54
CA ARG A 39 14.17 -2.41 -7.54
C ARG A 39 12.77 -2.23 -7.00
N VAL A 40 12.49 -0.98 -6.67
CA VAL A 40 11.14 -0.43 -6.57
C VAL A 40 10.30 -1.07 -7.67
N VAL A 41 9.27 -1.84 -7.29
CA VAL A 41 8.28 -2.37 -8.23
C VAL A 41 7.40 -1.19 -8.66
N ALA A 42 8.00 -0.21 -9.34
CA ALA A 42 7.29 0.75 -10.13
C ALA A 42 7.11 0.10 -11.49
N ARG A 43 6.00 -0.62 -11.65
CA ARG A 43 5.55 -1.04 -12.98
C ARG A 43 5.17 0.25 -13.72
N PRO A 44 5.78 0.59 -14.86
CA PRO A 44 5.18 1.56 -15.75
C PRO A 44 3.91 0.91 -16.31
N PRO A 45 2.73 1.57 -16.25
CA PRO A 45 1.54 1.03 -16.87
C PRO A 45 1.78 0.90 -18.38
N ASP A 46 1.64 -0.34 -18.88
CA ASP A 46 1.88 -0.75 -20.26
C ASP A 46 0.79 -0.28 -21.24
N HIS A 47 0.17 0.88 -20.97
CA HIS A 47 -0.88 1.47 -21.81
C HIS A 47 -0.52 2.89 -22.28
N ALA A 48 0.73 3.31 -22.05
CA ALA A 48 1.17 4.69 -22.27
C ALA A 48 1.47 5.06 -23.74
N ARG A 49 1.19 4.19 -24.73
CA ARG A 49 1.61 4.47 -26.11
C ARG A 49 0.48 4.88 -27.06
N ASP A 50 -0.77 4.53 -26.77
CA ASP A 50 -1.90 4.81 -27.69
C ASP A 50 -2.98 5.76 -27.14
N ALA A 51 -2.86 6.25 -25.89
CA ALA A 51 -3.92 7.01 -25.21
C ALA A 51 -3.60 8.49 -24.89
N ASP A 52 -2.57 9.09 -25.48
CA ASP A 52 -1.99 10.34 -24.94
C ASP A 52 -2.96 11.55 -24.96
N LEU A 53 -3.78 11.74 -25.99
CA LEU A 53 -4.66 12.93 -26.06
C LEU A 53 -5.98 12.74 -25.32
N GLY A 54 -6.66 11.62 -25.54
CA GLY A 54 -7.96 11.33 -24.93
C GLY A 54 -7.86 11.09 -23.43
N ALA A 55 -6.83 10.37 -22.96
CA ALA A 55 -6.65 10.11 -21.54
C ALA A 55 -6.28 11.38 -20.77
N ARG A 56 -5.41 12.24 -21.33
CA ARG A 56 -5.03 13.52 -20.69
C ARG A 56 -6.21 14.50 -20.63
N LEU A 57 -7.06 14.51 -21.65
CA LEU A 57 -8.28 15.33 -21.64
C LEU A 57 -9.29 14.78 -20.63
N ALA A 58 -9.50 13.46 -20.58
CA ALA A 58 -10.37 12.80 -19.62
C ALA A 58 -9.85 12.91 -18.17
N ASP A 59 -8.54 12.96 -17.96
CA ASP A 59 -7.92 13.24 -16.66
C ASP A 59 -8.23 14.66 -16.20
N ARG A 60 -8.01 15.65 -17.06
CA ARG A 60 -8.39 17.03 -16.74
C ARG A 60 -9.88 17.19 -16.50
N VAL A 61 -10.73 16.57 -17.32
CA VAL A 61 -12.19 16.66 -17.16
C VAL A 61 -12.66 15.96 -15.87
N ALA A 62 -12.05 14.83 -15.50
CA ALA A 62 -12.38 14.13 -14.25
C ALA A 62 -11.97 14.94 -13.01
N GLU A 63 -10.78 15.54 -13.02
CA GLU A 63 -10.32 16.43 -11.94
C GLU A 63 -11.18 17.71 -11.86
N PHE A 64 -11.58 18.26 -13.01
CA PHE A 64 -12.43 19.46 -13.06
C PHE A 64 -13.86 19.18 -12.62
N GLY A 65 -14.45 18.05 -13.03
CA GLY A 65 -15.82 17.66 -12.70
C GLY A 65 -16.04 17.31 -11.23
N GLY A 66 -14.98 17.00 -10.48
CA GLY A 66 -15.04 16.74 -9.04
C GLY A 66 -14.80 17.97 -8.15
N SER A 67 -14.44 19.12 -8.73
CA SER A 67 -14.11 20.32 -7.97
C SER A 67 -15.33 21.19 -7.70
N TRP A 68 -15.42 21.74 -6.48
CA TRP A 68 -16.39 22.77 -6.10
C TRP A 68 -16.38 24.01 -7.00
N THR A 69 -15.23 24.29 -7.66
CA THR A 69 -15.08 25.41 -8.60
C THR A 69 -15.88 25.21 -9.88
N PHE A 70 -16.06 23.97 -10.35
CA PHE A 70 -16.85 23.69 -11.56
C PHE A 70 -18.34 23.95 -11.33
N ILE A 71 -18.86 23.53 -10.16
CA ILE A 71 -20.25 23.77 -9.76
C ILE A 71 -20.54 25.27 -9.73
N LEU A 72 -19.66 26.06 -9.09
CA LEU A 72 -19.82 27.51 -9.00
C LEU A 72 -19.75 28.20 -10.37
N LEU A 73 -18.80 27.80 -11.23
CA LEU A 73 -18.68 28.35 -12.59
C LEU A 73 -19.90 28.00 -13.45
N PHE A 74 -20.40 26.77 -13.35
CA PHE A 74 -21.60 26.33 -14.06
C PHE A 74 -22.83 27.12 -13.63
N CYS A 75 -23.03 27.30 -12.32
CA CYS A 75 -24.09 28.16 -11.81
C CYS A 75 -23.94 29.61 -12.32
N ALA A 76 -22.73 30.17 -12.30
CA ALA A 76 -22.49 31.53 -12.79
C ALA A 76 -22.84 31.69 -14.27
N VAL A 77 -22.49 30.71 -15.13
CA VAL A 77 -22.86 30.71 -16.54
C VAL A 77 -24.38 30.61 -16.72
N LEU A 78 -25.08 29.77 -15.94
CA LEU A 78 -26.54 29.67 -15.98
C LEU A 78 -27.21 30.99 -15.57
N PHE A 79 -26.73 31.64 -14.52
CA PHE A 79 -27.24 32.93 -14.07
C PHE A 79 -26.95 34.04 -15.09
N LEU A 80 -25.76 34.04 -15.69
CA LEU A 80 -25.39 35.00 -16.74
C LEU A 80 -26.24 34.80 -18.00
N TRP A 81 -26.47 33.56 -18.42
CA TRP A 81 -27.27 33.23 -19.60
C TRP A 81 -28.75 33.57 -19.41
N THR A 82 -29.31 33.23 -18.25
CA THR A 82 -30.66 33.61 -17.87
C THR A 82 -30.79 35.13 -17.78
N GLY A 83 -29.84 35.79 -17.12
CA GLY A 83 -29.81 37.25 -16.98
C GLY A 83 -29.70 37.98 -18.32
N ALA A 84 -28.86 37.51 -19.24
CA ALA A 84 -28.72 38.06 -20.58
C ALA A 84 -30.01 37.90 -21.42
N ASN A 85 -30.66 36.73 -21.34
CA ASN A 85 -31.92 36.48 -22.04
C ASN A 85 -33.09 37.30 -21.48
N VAL A 86 -33.14 37.48 -20.16
CA VAL A 86 -34.13 38.35 -19.50
C VAL A 86 -33.86 39.83 -19.82
N TRP A 87 -32.60 40.26 -19.93
CA TRP A 87 -32.29 41.65 -20.27
C TRP A 87 -32.62 42.00 -21.74
N LEU A 88 -32.58 41.02 -22.65
CA LEU A 88 -32.86 41.17 -24.08
C LEU A 88 -34.37 41.13 -24.41
N LEU A 89 -35.16 41.86 -23.60
CA LEU A 89 -36.64 41.91 -23.53
C LEU A 89 -37.36 42.09 -24.88
N THR A 90 -36.67 42.63 -25.90
CA THR A 90 -37.24 42.98 -27.22
C THR A 90 -37.10 41.88 -28.28
N ARG A 91 -36.11 40.97 -28.15
CA ARG A 91 -35.96 39.75 -28.96
C ARG A 91 -35.27 38.68 -28.11
N PRO A 92 -36.00 37.97 -27.25
CA PRO A 92 -35.43 36.90 -26.45
C PRO A 92 -34.82 35.85 -27.39
N PHE A 93 -33.54 35.55 -27.19
CA PHE A 93 -32.86 34.51 -27.98
C PHE A 93 -33.38 33.11 -27.59
N ASP A 94 -33.77 32.94 -26.32
CA ASP A 94 -34.43 31.74 -25.79
C ASP A 94 -35.66 32.14 -24.93
N PRO A 95 -36.87 32.21 -25.50
CA PRO A 95 -38.10 32.54 -24.78
C PRO A 95 -38.43 31.48 -23.71
N TYR A 96 -39.09 31.90 -22.63
CA TYR A 96 -39.60 30.97 -21.61
C TYR A 96 -40.48 29.89 -22.29
N PRO A 97 -40.18 28.58 -22.17
CA PRO A 97 -39.49 27.87 -21.09
C PRO A 97 -38.04 27.40 -21.40
N PHE A 98 -37.21 28.25 -22.01
CA PHE A 98 -35.77 28.03 -22.26
C PHE A 98 -35.44 26.67 -22.90
N ILE A 99 -35.98 26.42 -24.09
CA ILE A 99 -35.89 25.13 -24.79
C ILE A 99 -34.43 24.76 -25.12
N PHE A 100 -33.61 25.73 -25.51
CA PHE A 100 -32.21 25.49 -25.84
C PHE A 100 -31.40 25.14 -24.61
N LEU A 101 -31.60 25.87 -23.50
CA LEU A 101 -30.94 25.56 -22.23
C LEU A 101 -31.31 24.14 -21.75
N ASN A 102 -32.59 23.79 -21.83
CA ASN A 102 -33.09 22.49 -21.38
C ASN A 102 -32.52 21.34 -22.22
N LEU A 103 -32.44 21.51 -23.54
CA LEU A 103 -31.81 20.54 -24.43
C LEU A 103 -30.33 20.33 -24.08
N LEU A 104 -29.59 21.42 -23.86
CA LEU A 104 -28.16 21.37 -23.53
C LEU A 104 -27.91 20.72 -22.17
N LEU A 105 -28.71 21.08 -21.16
CA LEU A 105 -28.66 20.45 -19.83
C LEU A 105 -28.97 18.95 -19.89
N SER A 106 -29.96 18.55 -20.69
CA SER A 106 -30.33 17.15 -20.86
C SER A 106 -29.20 16.33 -21.50
N MET A 107 -28.54 16.88 -22.54
CA MET A 107 -27.37 16.25 -23.16
C MET A 107 -26.17 16.18 -22.20
N LEU A 108 -25.94 17.25 -21.43
CA LEU A 108 -24.87 17.30 -20.43
C LEU A 108 -25.08 16.24 -19.34
N ALA A 109 -26.30 16.13 -18.82
CA ALA A 109 -26.65 15.14 -17.81
C ALA A 109 -26.50 13.70 -18.33
N ALA A 110 -26.88 13.44 -19.59
CA ALA A 110 -26.72 12.13 -20.22
C ALA A 110 -25.24 11.70 -20.33
N LEU A 111 -24.33 12.65 -20.60
CA LEU A 111 -22.88 12.38 -20.66
C LEU A 111 -22.23 12.31 -19.28
N GLN A 112 -22.90 12.77 -18.23
CA GLN A 112 -22.32 12.86 -16.90
C GLN A 112 -22.09 11.48 -16.27
N ALA A 113 -23.06 10.56 -16.37
CA ALA A 113 -22.94 9.23 -15.76
C ALA A 113 -21.77 8.39 -16.34
N PRO A 114 -21.56 8.32 -17.67
CA PRO A 114 -20.39 7.64 -18.24
C PRO A 114 -19.05 8.30 -17.85
N VAL A 115 -18.98 9.64 -17.83
CA VAL A 115 -17.75 10.36 -17.46
C VAL A 115 -17.40 10.11 -15.98
N ILE A 116 -18.40 10.14 -15.10
CA ILE A 116 -18.24 9.78 -13.68
C ILE A 116 -17.81 8.31 -13.56
N MET A 117 -18.44 7.40 -14.31
CA MET A 117 -18.08 5.98 -14.27
C MET A 117 -16.65 5.73 -14.77
N MET A 118 -16.21 6.46 -15.80
CA MET A 118 -14.83 6.39 -16.31
C MET A 118 -13.81 6.97 -15.32
N SER A 119 -14.14 8.08 -14.62
CA SER A 119 -13.26 8.63 -13.59
C SER A 119 -13.17 7.72 -12.36
N GLN A 120 -14.30 7.15 -11.92
CA GLN A 120 -14.37 6.16 -10.85
C GLN A 120 -13.60 4.89 -11.19
N ASN A 121 -13.77 4.34 -12.39
CA ASN A 121 -13.06 3.13 -12.81
C ASN A 121 -11.53 3.34 -12.80
N ARG A 122 -11.07 4.55 -13.15
CA ARG A 122 -9.65 4.91 -13.13
C ARG A 122 -9.11 5.13 -11.71
N GLN A 123 -9.88 5.75 -10.83
CA GLN A 123 -9.51 5.87 -9.41
C GLN A 123 -9.44 4.48 -8.75
N ALA A 124 -10.45 3.63 -8.97
CA ALA A 124 -10.47 2.27 -8.45
C ALA A 124 -9.29 1.41 -8.94
N ALA A 125 -8.82 1.62 -10.17
CA ALA A 125 -7.62 0.95 -10.67
C ALA A 125 -6.36 1.39 -9.92
N LYS A 126 -6.18 2.70 -9.68
CA LYS A 126 -5.07 3.25 -8.88
C LYS A 126 -5.14 2.78 -7.43
N ASP A 127 -6.34 2.79 -6.84
CA ASP A 127 -6.55 2.34 -5.45
C ASP A 127 -6.21 0.86 -5.27
N ARG A 128 -6.55 0.00 -6.24
CA ARG A 128 -6.16 -1.41 -6.24
C ARG A 128 -4.65 -1.61 -6.31
N GLU A 129 -3.95 -0.81 -7.12
CA GLU A 129 -2.49 -0.87 -7.22
C GLU A 129 -1.83 -0.42 -5.92
N ASN A 130 -2.30 0.69 -5.33
CA ASN A 130 -1.81 1.16 -4.03
C ASN A 130 -2.07 0.13 -2.93
N ALA A 131 -3.25 -0.47 -2.88
CA ALA A 131 -3.57 -1.51 -1.90
C ALA A 131 -2.66 -2.74 -2.03
N ALA A 132 -2.27 -3.12 -3.25
CA ALA A 132 -1.33 -4.21 -3.47
C ALA A 132 0.09 -3.88 -2.97
N LEU A 133 0.54 -2.64 -3.19
CA LEU A 133 1.83 -2.15 -2.68
C LEU A 133 1.84 -2.08 -1.15
N ASP A 134 0.78 -1.55 -0.55
CA ASP A 134 0.63 -1.47 0.91
C ASP A 134 0.66 -2.87 1.54
N TYR A 135 0.02 -3.86 0.90
CA TYR A 135 0.08 -5.25 1.34
C TYR A 135 1.50 -5.82 1.30
N GLU A 136 2.26 -5.58 0.22
CA GLU A 136 3.65 -6.06 0.11
C GLU A 136 4.56 -5.42 1.18
N VAL A 137 4.39 -4.12 1.43
CA VAL A 137 5.13 -3.40 2.48
C VAL A 137 4.79 -3.95 3.86
N ASN A 138 3.51 -4.18 4.15
CA ASN A 138 3.07 -4.72 5.43
C ASN A 138 3.62 -6.14 5.67
N LEU A 139 3.53 -7.01 4.66
CA LEU A 139 4.07 -8.37 4.74
C LEU A 139 5.58 -8.36 4.99
N LYS A 140 6.31 -7.47 4.31
CA LYS A 140 7.75 -7.32 4.53
C LYS A 140 8.07 -6.86 5.96
N ALA A 141 7.32 -5.88 6.47
CA ALA A 141 7.48 -5.39 7.85
C ALA A 141 7.22 -6.52 8.87
N GLU A 142 6.19 -7.34 8.63
CA GLU A 142 5.89 -8.50 9.47
C GLU A 142 7.05 -9.51 9.51
N ILE A 143 7.62 -9.85 8.35
CA ILE A 143 8.79 -10.75 8.26
C ILE A 143 10.00 -10.16 9.00
N GLU A 144 10.27 -8.86 8.83
CA GLU A 144 11.38 -8.18 9.52
C GLU A 144 11.18 -8.18 11.05
N ILE A 145 9.94 -7.99 11.52
CA ILE A 145 9.60 -8.07 12.95
C ILE A 145 9.83 -9.48 13.49
N MET A 146 9.38 -10.52 12.78
CA MET A 146 9.59 -11.91 13.21
C MET A 146 11.08 -12.26 13.28
N ALA A 147 11.88 -11.84 12.30
CA ALA A 147 13.32 -12.03 12.31
C ALA A 147 14.00 -11.30 13.48
N LEU A 148 13.53 -10.10 13.82
CA LEU A 148 14.02 -9.36 14.97
C LEU A 148 13.64 -10.03 16.30
N HIS A 149 12.44 -10.60 16.39
CA HIS A 149 11.98 -11.35 17.56
C HIS A 149 12.84 -12.59 17.81
N GLU A 150 13.11 -13.39 16.76
CA GLU A 150 13.97 -14.57 16.88
C GLU A 150 15.39 -14.20 17.35
N LYS A 151 15.94 -13.11 16.82
CA LYS A 151 17.27 -12.63 17.24
C LYS A 151 17.25 -12.18 18.72
N LEU A 152 16.18 -11.53 19.15
CA LEU A 152 16.02 -11.08 20.53
C LEU A 152 15.88 -12.27 21.49
N ASP A 153 15.07 -13.27 21.14
CA ASP A 153 14.92 -14.49 21.93
C ASP A 153 16.26 -15.23 22.06
N ARG A 154 17.02 -15.36 20.96
CA ARG A 154 18.34 -15.98 21.00
C ARG A 154 19.31 -15.25 21.94
N MET A 155 19.36 -13.91 21.84
CA MET A 155 20.19 -13.10 22.74
C MET A 155 19.74 -13.20 24.21
N ARG A 156 18.43 -13.27 24.45
CA ARG A 156 17.85 -13.45 25.79
C ARG A 156 18.27 -14.80 26.37
N ASP A 157 18.16 -15.86 25.59
CA ASP A 157 18.44 -17.22 26.04
C ASP A 157 19.94 -17.40 26.33
N GLU A 158 20.83 -16.82 25.50
CA GLU A 158 22.27 -16.76 25.76
C GLU A 158 22.60 -16.00 27.06
N HIS A 159 21.94 -14.85 27.29
CA HIS A 159 22.12 -14.08 28.53
C HIS A 159 21.63 -14.84 29.76
N LEU A 160 20.46 -15.47 29.69
CA LEU A 160 19.90 -16.25 30.79
C LEU A 160 20.80 -17.45 31.12
N ALA A 161 21.27 -18.18 30.10
CA ALA A 161 22.22 -19.27 30.29
C ALA A 161 23.52 -18.78 30.96
N GLY A 162 24.05 -17.63 30.54
CA GLY A 162 25.22 -17.03 31.15
C GLY A 162 25.02 -16.60 32.62
N LEU A 163 23.85 -16.07 32.97
CA LEU A 163 23.51 -15.72 34.35
C LEU A 163 23.38 -16.95 35.24
N ILE A 164 22.72 -18.01 34.75
CA ILE A 164 22.57 -19.28 35.48
C ILE A 164 23.94 -19.91 35.74
N ALA A 165 24.83 -19.93 34.73
CA ALA A 165 26.18 -20.46 34.89
C ALA A 165 26.97 -19.72 35.98
N LYS A 166 26.91 -18.38 36.01
CA LYS A 166 27.55 -17.57 37.05
C LYS A 166 26.97 -17.82 38.44
N GLN A 167 25.65 -17.97 38.56
CA GLN A 167 25.02 -18.31 39.84
C GLN A 167 25.47 -19.68 40.34
N GLN A 168 25.60 -20.65 39.45
CA GLN A 168 26.01 -22.01 39.80
C GLN A 168 27.46 -22.06 40.28
N GLU A 169 28.35 -21.28 39.65
CA GLU A 169 29.73 -21.08 40.12
C GLU A 169 29.77 -20.44 41.52
N GLN A 170 28.95 -19.41 41.77
CA GLN A 170 28.86 -18.78 43.08
C GLN A 170 28.37 -19.74 44.18
N ILE A 171 27.39 -20.60 43.86
CA ILE A 171 26.89 -21.61 44.81
C ILE A 171 28.00 -22.62 45.13
N ASP A 172 28.73 -23.11 44.12
CA ASP A 172 29.83 -24.08 44.33
C ASP A 172 30.97 -23.48 45.19
N LEU A 173 31.33 -22.22 44.96
CA LEU A 173 32.30 -21.51 45.80
C LEU A 173 31.82 -21.37 47.25
N LEU A 174 30.56 -21.00 47.46
CA LEU A 174 29.97 -20.92 48.80
C LEU A 174 29.94 -22.28 49.50
N THR A 175 29.58 -23.36 48.79
CA THR A 175 29.57 -24.72 49.33
C THR A 175 30.97 -25.15 49.78
N ARG A 176 32.00 -24.95 48.94
CA ARG A 176 33.39 -25.28 49.29
C ARG A 176 33.92 -24.44 50.46
N ALA A 177 33.58 -23.16 50.51
CA ALA A 177 33.95 -22.30 51.62
C ALA A 177 33.27 -22.75 52.94
N LEU A 178 32.04 -23.25 52.87
CA LEU A 178 31.33 -23.79 54.03
C LEU A 178 31.97 -25.09 54.52
N ASP A 179 32.28 -26.03 53.62
CA ASP A 179 32.91 -27.32 53.95
C ASP A 179 34.27 -27.12 54.62
N THR A 180 35.13 -26.29 54.04
CA THR A 180 36.44 -25.96 54.64
C THR A 180 36.29 -25.31 56.02
N HIS A 181 35.29 -24.45 56.21
CA HIS A 181 35.02 -23.85 57.52
C HIS A 181 34.53 -24.88 58.56
N LEU A 182 33.77 -25.89 58.15
CA LEU A 182 33.30 -26.97 59.02
C LEU A 182 34.44 -27.91 59.40
N GLU A 183 35.32 -28.27 58.45
CA GLU A 183 36.51 -29.10 58.70
C GLU A 183 37.45 -28.43 59.71
N CYS A 184 37.72 -27.13 59.57
CA CYS A 184 38.58 -26.40 60.53
C CYS A 184 37.98 -26.27 61.94
N LYS A 185 36.66 -26.40 62.11
CA LYS A 185 35.99 -26.29 63.42
C LYS A 185 35.82 -27.65 64.13
N GLY A 186 35.94 -28.75 63.39
CA GLY A 186 35.81 -30.11 63.91
C GLY A 186 37.12 -30.73 64.43
N SER A 187 38.27 -30.10 64.19
CA SER A 187 39.59 -30.47 64.73
C SER A 187 39.97 -29.62 65.94
#